data_AF-A0A2L2X7H0-F1
#
_entry.id   AF-A0A2L2X7H0-F1
#
_cell.length_a   1.000
_cell.length_b   1.000
_cell.length_c   1.000
_cell.angle_alpha   90.00
_cell.angle_beta   90.00
_cell.angle_gamma   90.00
#
_symmetry.space_group_name_H-M   'P 1'
#
loop_
_entity.id
_entity.type
_entity.pdbx_description
1 polymer ?
#
loop_
_entity_poly.entity_id
_entity_poly.type
_entity_poly.pdbx_seq_one_letter_code
_entity_poly.pdbx_strand_id
1 'polypeptide(L)'
;MAIGVIPGVRTVLNLENKLKAFILLGFSLFLYWLVDTGTITVYINPRFAGITKATAVVMFLMFVVQFFRPNPGVAMSHNHSNSVRGVKWGYIVFIIPLLMAYLLPHTTLDANAAANKKISLDAGTVSGGRPNGLEPAVRDGEGIVKTPEESTSSQDVIDSKTAAGDGAGAINPGDNGPVAQADPNNADKQEDNPAQGPVRPLAKELKQAGLIEVSDENYNYVMSELYVFLDDYIGKEITILGFVDKDDSFMPNQFGVARYVITCCAADATLGGLICEYDNTGSLEKGQWVTVKGTIKKGTYEQQNVPVIKVTSCENSEQPQNPYIYPRY
;
A
#
# COMPACT_ATOMS: atom_id res chain seq x y z
N MET A 1 -49.68 5.26 61.94
CA MET A 1 -48.33 4.77 61.59
C MET A 1 -48.44 4.17 60.20
N ALA A 2 -48.09 4.92 59.15
CA ALA A 2 -48.11 4.43 57.78
C ALA A 2 -46.75 4.78 57.17
N ILE A 3 -45.94 3.75 56.95
CA ILE A 3 -44.59 3.81 56.39
C ILE A 3 -44.75 4.09 54.89
N GLY A 4 -44.39 5.32 54.47
CA GLY A 4 -44.33 5.69 53.08
C GLY A 4 -43.12 5.05 52.41
N VAL A 5 -43.37 4.06 51.56
CA VAL A 5 -42.38 3.44 50.68
C VAL A 5 -41.97 4.44 49.60
N ILE A 6 -40.68 4.71 49.50
CA ILE A 6 -40.06 5.60 48.50
C ILE A 6 -40.11 4.90 47.13
N PRO A 7 -40.68 5.49 46.07
CA PRO A 7 -40.58 4.91 44.74
C PRO A 7 -39.31 5.40 44.07
N GLY A 8 -38.32 4.52 43.97
CA GLY A 8 -37.34 4.57 42.89
C GLY A 8 -38.04 4.32 41.55
N VAL A 9 -37.61 5.05 40.51
CA VAL A 9 -37.76 4.78 39.05
C VAL A 9 -37.72 6.15 38.33
N ARG A 10 -36.52 6.65 38.01
CA ARG A 10 -36.28 7.69 36.97
C ARG A 10 -34.92 7.60 36.27
N THR A 11 -34.07 6.61 36.59
CA THR A 11 -32.67 6.55 36.12
C THR A 11 -32.46 5.83 34.80
N VAL A 12 -33.40 4.97 34.38
CA VAL A 12 -33.18 4.02 33.26
C VAL A 12 -33.26 4.69 31.88
N LEU A 13 -34.03 5.78 31.74
CA LEU A 13 -34.20 6.50 30.46
C LEU A 13 -32.96 7.32 30.05
N ASN A 14 -32.09 7.68 30.99
CA ASN A 14 -30.84 8.41 30.70
C ASN A 14 -29.66 7.49 30.39
N LEU A 15 -29.78 6.19 30.67
CA LEU A 15 -28.66 5.26 30.60
C LEU A 15 -28.29 4.93 29.15
N GLU A 16 -29.27 4.79 28.25
CA GLU A 16 -29.02 4.47 26.84
C GLU A 16 -28.29 5.62 26.12
N ASN A 17 -28.73 6.87 26.31
CA ASN A 17 -28.08 8.03 25.68
C ASN A 17 -26.68 8.29 26.27
N LYS A 18 -26.50 8.08 27.58
CA LYS A 18 -25.18 8.14 28.22
C LYS A 18 -24.25 7.04 27.70
N LEU A 19 -24.74 5.81 27.54
CA LEU A 19 -23.95 4.70 26.99
C LEU A 19 -23.45 5.01 25.58
N LYS A 20 -24.30 5.53 24.69
CA LYS A 20 -23.88 6.00 23.35
C LYS A 20 -22.77 7.05 23.41
N ALA A 21 -22.95 8.05 24.28
CA ALA A 21 -21.98 9.12 24.45
C ALA A 21 -20.63 8.56 24.95
N PHE A 22 -20.63 7.64 25.92
CA PHE A 22 -19.40 6.99 26.40
C PHE A 22 -18.72 6.13 25.34
N ILE A 23 -19.47 5.40 24.50
CA ILE A 23 -18.89 4.66 23.37
C ILE A 23 -18.21 5.62 22.40
N LEU A 24 -18.88 6.73 22.04
CA LEU A 24 -18.32 7.74 21.13
C LEU A 24 -17.07 8.41 21.71
N LEU A 25 -17.08 8.72 23.01
CA LEU A 25 -15.90 9.23 23.72
C LEU A 25 -14.76 8.21 23.68
N GLY A 26 -15.04 6.93 23.91
CA GLY A 26 -14.04 5.87 23.86
C GLY A 26 -13.36 5.77 22.49
N PHE A 27 -14.13 5.76 21.40
CA PHE A 27 -13.57 5.79 20.04
C PHE A 27 -12.78 7.06 19.76
N SER A 28 -13.28 8.23 20.17
CA SER A 28 -12.60 9.50 19.98
C SER A 28 -11.24 9.55 20.69
N LEU A 29 -11.20 9.15 21.97
CA LEU A 29 -9.95 9.08 22.75
C LEU A 29 -8.99 8.05 22.17
N PHE A 30 -9.51 6.87 21.77
CA PHE A 30 -8.70 5.83 21.15
C PHE A 30 -8.05 6.31 19.84
N LEU A 31 -8.83 6.90 18.93
CA LEU A 31 -8.30 7.42 17.66
C LEU A 31 -7.33 8.57 17.87
N TYR A 32 -7.62 9.48 18.81
CA TYR A 32 -6.70 10.56 19.15
C TYR A 32 -5.38 10.02 19.69
N TRP A 33 -5.45 9.09 20.66
CA TRP A 33 -4.29 8.45 21.24
C TRP A 33 -3.46 7.71 20.18
N LEU A 34 -4.09 6.96 19.28
CA LEU A 34 -3.42 6.20 18.22
C LEU A 34 -2.67 7.10 17.22
N VAL A 35 -3.22 8.29 16.93
CA VAL A 35 -2.57 9.27 16.05
C VAL A 35 -1.43 10.00 16.78
N ASP A 36 -1.60 10.32 18.06
CA ASP A 36 -0.61 11.04 18.86
C ASP A 36 0.61 10.18 19.22
N THR A 37 0.41 8.87 19.45
CA THR A 37 1.50 7.91 19.68
C THR A 37 2.31 7.58 18.42
N GLY A 38 1.87 8.02 17.25
CA GLY A 38 2.52 7.70 15.97
C GLY A 38 2.32 6.25 15.51
N THR A 39 1.74 5.38 16.35
CA THR A 39 1.45 3.98 16.01
C THR A 39 0.45 3.87 14.86
N ILE A 40 -0.31 4.92 14.54
CA ILE A 40 -1.20 4.94 13.37
C ILE A 40 -0.47 4.63 12.06
N THR A 41 0.82 4.98 11.94
CA THR A 41 1.59 4.68 10.72
C THR A 41 1.62 3.18 10.47
N VAL A 42 1.72 2.38 11.53
CA VAL A 42 1.68 0.90 11.43
C VAL A 42 0.40 0.38 10.75
N TYR A 43 -0.70 1.14 10.80
CA TYR A 43 -1.99 0.71 10.27
C TYR A 43 -2.39 1.43 8.97
N ILE A 44 -2.05 2.71 8.85
CA ILE A 44 -2.55 3.62 7.82
C ILE A 44 -1.42 4.54 7.36
N ASN A 45 -1.42 4.88 6.07
CA ASN A 45 -0.45 5.82 5.50
C ASN A 45 -0.45 7.16 6.29
N PRO A 46 0.74 7.68 6.70
CA PRO A 46 0.88 8.94 7.44
C PRO A 46 0.12 10.13 6.86
N ARG A 47 -0.12 10.14 5.54
CA ARG A 47 -0.90 11.18 4.85
C ARG A 47 -2.33 11.32 5.41
N PHE A 48 -2.94 10.25 5.90
CA PHE A 48 -4.31 10.29 6.44
C PHE A 48 -4.36 10.65 7.92
N ALA A 49 -3.22 10.70 8.63
CA ALA A 49 -3.18 10.97 10.06
C ALA A 49 -3.85 12.29 10.45
N GLY A 50 -3.70 13.33 9.62
CA GLY A 50 -4.36 14.62 9.83
C GLY A 50 -5.89 14.54 9.78
N ILE A 51 -6.43 13.81 8.80
CA ILE A 51 -7.88 13.61 8.64
C ILE A 51 -8.44 12.77 9.79
N THR A 52 -7.70 11.76 10.23
CA THR A 52 -8.06 10.93 11.39
C THR A 52 -8.11 11.77 12.67
N LYS A 53 -7.13 12.67 12.89
CA LYS A 53 -7.13 13.61 14.02
C LYS A 53 -8.34 14.54 13.99
N ALA A 54 -8.65 15.11 12.83
CA ALA A 54 -9.83 15.95 12.65
C ALA A 54 -11.13 15.18 12.95
N THR A 55 -11.23 13.93 12.49
CA THR A 55 -12.38 13.04 12.76
C THR A 55 -12.53 12.75 14.25
N ALA A 56 -11.43 12.49 14.96
CA ALA A 56 -11.44 12.29 16.41
C ALA A 56 -11.97 13.54 17.15
N VAL A 57 -11.57 14.74 16.72
CA VAL A 57 -12.07 16.01 17.28
C VAL A 57 -13.57 16.20 17.00
N VAL A 58 -14.02 15.94 15.78
CA VAL A 58 -15.46 16.02 15.43
C VAL A 58 -16.28 15.03 16.25
N MET A 59 -15.80 13.80 16.44
CA MET A 59 -16.43 12.81 17.32
C MET A 59 -16.47 13.28 18.78
N PHE A 60 -15.42 13.92 19.27
CA PHE A 60 -15.39 14.51 20.62
C PHE A 60 -16.44 15.63 20.77
N LEU A 61 -16.56 16.53 19.77
CA LEU A 61 -17.57 17.58 19.78
C LEU A 61 -18.99 17.01 19.76
N MET A 62 -19.22 15.96 18.96
CA MET A 62 -20.49 15.22 18.96
C MET A 62 -20.80 14.59 20.33
N PHE A 63 -19.78 14.06 21.02
CA PHE A 63 -19.91 13.58 22.39
C PHE A 63 -20.35 14.70 23.34
N VAL A 64 -19.68 15.87 23.30
CA VAL A 64 -20.03 17.02 24.15
C VAL A 64 -21.48 17.44 23.90
N VAL A 65 -21.88 17.60 22.64
CA VAL A 65 -23.26 17.97 22.30
C VAL A 65 -24.26 16.94 22.83
N GLN A 66 -24.02 15.64 22.64
CA GLN A 66 -24.93 14.59 23.13
C GLN A 66 -24.97 14.49 24.66
N PHE A 67 -23.85 14.76 25.32
CA PHE A 67 -23.74 14.71 26.78
C PHE A 67 -24.50 15.86 27.46
N PHE A 68 -24.44 17.07 26.86
CA PHE A 68 -25.10 18.26 27.38
C PHE A 68 -26.49 18.53 26.79
N ARG A 69 -26.94 17.77 25.79
CA ARG A 69 -28.27 17.94 25.20
C ARG A 69 -29.34 17.76 26.29
N PRO A 70 -30.14 18.79 26.61
CA PRO A 70 -31.24 18.64 27.56
C PRO A 70 -32.23 17.65 26.95
N ASN A 71 -32.67 16.65 27.73
CA ASN A 71 -33.78 15.79 27.29
C ASN A 71 -35.05 16.64 27.35
N PRO A 72 -35.70 16.99 26.22
CA PRO A 72 -36.99 17.64 26.29
C PRO A 72 -37.97 16.62 26.88
N GLY A 73 -38.38 16.86 28.13
CA GLY A 73 -39.50 16.16 28.72
C GLY A 73 -40.78 16.61 28.03
N VAL A 74 -41.57 15.62 27.59
CA VAL A 74 -43.01 15.69 27.31
C VAL A 74 -43.43 16.39 26.00
N ALA A 75 -43.70 15.58 24.98
CA ALA A 75 -44.92 15.72 24.18
C ALA A 75 -45.78 14.47 24.44
N MET A 76 -47.04 14.68 24.81
CA MET A 76 -48.00 13.67 25.26
C MET A 76 -48.56 12.82 24.11
N SER A 77 -49.04 11.61 24.47
CA SER A 77 -49.80 10.60 23.68
C SER A 77 -48.98 9.63 22.83
N HIS A 78 -49.11 8.29 22.89
CA HIS A 78 -50.01 7.36 23.58
C HIS A 78 -49.28 6.02 23.85
N ASN A 79 -49.69 5.32 24.91
CA ASN A 79 -49.56 3.88 25.17
C ASN A 79 -48.28 3.16 24.66
N HIS A 80 -47.32 2.94 25.56
CA HIS A 80 -46.31 1.90 25.38
C HIS A 80 -46.40 0.88 26.50
N SER A 81 -46.90 -0.30 26.13
CA SER A 81 -46.70 -1.55 26.85
C SER A 81 -45.22 -1.69 27.24
N ASN A 82 -44.98 -1.97 28.51
CA ASN A 82 -43.67 -2.10 29.11
C ASN A 82 -42.83 -3.16 28.38
N SER A 83 -41.86 -2.72 27.59
CA SER A 83 -40.69 -3.52 27.29
C SER A 83 -39.51 -2.84 27.96
N VAL A 84 -39.13 -3.34 29.15
CA VAL A 84 -37.81 -3.07 29.74
C VAL A 84 -36.79 -3.75 28.82
N ARG A 85 -36.50 -3.09 27.70
CA ARG A 85 -35.62 -3.64 26.66
C ARG A 85 -34.21 -3.36 27.12
N GLY A 86 -33.55 -4.42 27.60
CA GLY A 86 -32.13 -4.43 27.92
C GLY A 86 -31.28 -3.87 26.78
N VAL A 87 -30.03 -3.57 27.11
CA VAL A 87 -28.99 -3.09 26.18
C VAL A 87 -29.21 -3.69 24.80
N LYS A 88 -29.54 -2.86 23.81
CA LYS A 88 -29.74 -3.33 22.44
C LYS A 88 -28.47 -4.07 22.03
N TRP A 89 -28.60 -5.32 21.60
CA TRP A 89 -27.48 -6.15 21.17
C TRP A 89 -26.56 -5.44 20.15
N GLY A 90 -27.08 -4.44 19.43
CA GLY A 90 -26.29 -3.58 18.56
C GLY A 90 -25.12 -2.83 19.22
N TYR A 91 -25.14 -2.50 20.52
CA TYR A 91 -23.98 -1.85 21.17
C TYR A 91 -22.78 -2.77 21.30
N ILE A 92 -23.00 -4.08 21.35
CA ILE A 92 -21.95 -5.08 21.42
C ILE A 92 -21.04 -4.98 20.19
N VAL A 93 -21.61 -4.68 19.01
CA VAL A 93 -20.87 -4.49 17.75
C VAL A 93 -19.88 -3.31 17.82
N PHE A 94 -20.12 -2.33 18.69
CA PHE A 94 -19.21 -1.17 18.87
C PHE A 94 -18.28 -1.34 20.07
N ILE A 95 -18.77 -1.95 21.15
CA ILE A 95 -17.99 -2.17 22.37
C ILE A 95 -16.92 -3.23 22.12
N ILE A 96 -17.20 -4.31 21.39
CA ILE A 96 -16.22 -5.37 21.12
C ILE A 96 -15.00 -4.80 20.38
N PRO A 97 -15.12 -4.13 19.21
CA PRO A 97 -13.96 -3.56 18.53
C PRO A 97 -13.21 -2.55 19.38
N LEU A 98 -13.92 -1.69 20.13
CA LEU A 98 -13.30 -0.70 21.00
C LEU A 98 -12.48 -1.34 22.13
N LEU A 99 -13.04 -2.38 22.76
CA LEU A 99 -12.37 -3.14 23.81
C LEU A 99 -11.19 -3.92 23.23
N MET A 100 -11.39 -4.58 22.08
CA MET A 100 -10.33 -5.33 21.40
C MET A 100 -9.17 -4.41 21.01
N ALA A 101 -9.47 -3.21 20.52
CA ALA A 101 -8.48 -2.21 20.16
C ALA A 101 -7.64 -1.73 21.35
N TYR A 102 -8.19 -1.76 22.56
CA TYR A 102 -7.49 -1.36 23.79
C TYR A 102 -6.77 -2.53 24.49
N LEU A 103 -7.27 -3.76 24.31
CA LEU A 103 -6.72 -4.96 24.94
C LEU A 103 -5.67 -5.68 24.10
N LEU A 104 -5.73 -5.58 22.77
CA LEU A 104 -4.75 -6.25 21.92
C LEU A 104 -3.42 -5.49 21.88
N PRO A 105 -2.29 -6.22 21.98
CA PRO A 105 -1.00 -5.62 21.67
C PRO A 105 -0.98 -5.16 20.22
N HIS A 106 -0.50 -3.93 20.00
CA HIS A 106 -0.37 -3.34 18.68
C HIS A 106 0.77 -4.03 17.92
N THR A 107 0.46 -5.08 17.16
CA THR A 107 1.48 -5.78 16.38
C THR A 107 1.54 -5.23 14.96
N THR A 108 2.76 -5.09 14.45
CA THR A 108 3.02 -4.83 13.03
C THR A 108 2.75 -6.11 12.22
N LEU A 109 2.50 -5.97 10.92
CA LEU A 109 2.68 -7.07 9.97
C LEU A 109 4.12 -7.55 10.07
N ASP A 110 4.30 -8.65 10.79
CA ASP A 110 5.59 -9.29 10.93
C ASP A 110 6.00 -9.94 9.59
N ALA A 111 7.28 -10.20 9.42
CA ALA A 111 7.78 -10.89 8.23
C ALA A 111 7.21 -12.31 8.10
N ASN A 112 6.71 -12.91 9.18
CA ASN A 112 5.96 -14.17 9.11
C ASN A 112 4.62 -14.05 8.36
N ALA A 113 3.98 -12.88 8.35
CA ALA A 113 2.78 -12.64 7.53
C ALA A 113 3.11 -12.65 6.01
N ALA A 114 4.38 -12.50 5.65
CA ALA A 114 4.87 -12.61 4.27
C ALA A 114 4.86 -14.05 3.77
N ALA A 115 4.71 -15.06 4.64
CA ALA A 115 4.72 -16.46 4.23
C ALA A 115 3.66 -16.79 3.16
N ASN A 116 2.57 -16.04 3.09
CA ASN A 116 1.51 -16.20 2.10
C ASN A 116 1.56 -15.17 0.95
N LYS A 117 2.59 -14.31 0.90
CA LYS A 117 2.73 -13.24 -0.08
C LYS A 117 4.07 -13.35 -0.77
N LYS A 118 4.07 -13.39 -2.10
CA LYS A 118 5.29 -13.35 -2.89
C LYS A 118 5.87 -11.94 -2.94
N ILE A 119 7.20 -11.84 -2.96
CA ILE A 119 7.87 -10.57 -3.27
C ILE A 119 7.41 -10.07 -4.66
N SER A 120 7.06 -8.81 -4.73
CA SER A 120 6.66 -8.15 -5.97
C SER A 120 7.91 -7.62 -6.64
N LEU A 121 8.29 -8.24 -7.77
CA LEU A 121 9.51 -7.92 -8.53
C LEU A 121 9.18 -7.15 -9.81
N ASP A 122 8.17 -6.27 -9.74
CA ASP A 122 7.75 -5.41 -10.86
C ASP A 122 7.68 -3.94 -10.42
N ALA A 123 8.10 -3.05 -11.31
CA ALA A 123 8.17 -1.61 -11.06
C ALA A 123 6.82 -1.02 -10.62
N GLY A 124 5.71 -1.48 -11.20
CA GLY A 124 4.38 -0.94 -10.91
C GLY A 124 3.92 -1.21 -9.48
N THR A 125 4.28 -2.38 -8.94
CA THR A 125 3.86 -2.78 -7.59
C THR A 125 4.77 -2.16 -6.53
N VAL A 126 6.08 -2.06 -6.79
CA VAL A 126 7.04 -1.53 -5.81
C VAL A 126 7.06 0.00 -5.80
N SER A 127 6.73 0.65 -6.92
CA SER A 127 6.57 2.10 -7.00
C SER A 127 5.18 2.58 -6.55
N GLY A 128 4.28 1.68 -6.14
CA GLY A 128 2.92 1.99 -5.71
C GLY A 128 1.98 2.49 -6.82
N GLY A 129 2.34 2.28 -8.08
CA GLY A 129 1.59 2.78 -9.23
C GLY A 129 2.50 2.78 -10.45
N ARG A 130 1.99 2.32 -11.59
CA ARG A 130 2.71 2.38 -12.86
C ARG A 130 2.82 3.85 -13.27
N PRO A 131 3.99 4.35 -13.69
CA PRO A 131 4.01 5.58 -14.46
C PRO A 131 3.14 5.36 -15.72
N ASN A 132 2.21 6.29 -15.98
CA ASN A 132 1.36 6.22 -17.15
C ASN A 132 2.23 6.09 -18.42
N GLY A 133 1.95 5.07 -19.25
CA GLY A 133 2.61 4.90 -20.56
C GLY A 133 3.39 3.60 -20.79
N LEU A 134 3.51 2.70 -19.80
CA LEU A 134 4.04 1.34 -20.04
C LEU A 134 2.91 0.32 -20.11
N GLU A 135 2.46 0.01 -21.34
CA GLU A 135 1.63 -1.17 -21.61
C GLU A 135 2.34 -2.46 -21.16
N PRO A 136 1.62 -3.50 -20.71
CA PRO A 136 2.23 -4.78 -20.39
C PRO A 136 2.88 -5.38 -21.64
N ALA A 137 4.05 -5.97 -21.49
CA ALA A 137 4.57 -6.90 -22.48
C ALA A 137 3.51 -7.99 -22.70
N VAL A 138 2.97 -8.06 -23.91
CA VAL A 138 2.00 -9.06 -24.34
C VAL A 138 2.64 -10.44 -24.17
N ARG A 139 1.94 -11.34 -23.47
CA ARG A 139 2.32 -12.74 -23.34
C ARG A 139 1.85 -13.46 -24.59
N ASP A 140 2.76 -13.69 -25.54
CA ASP A 140 2.51 -14.58 -26.67
C ASP A 140 2.63 -16.03 -26.15
N GLY A 141 1.48 -16.67 -26.00
CA GLY A 141 1.38 -18.04 -25.50
C GLY A 141 1.57 -19.07 -26.60
N GLU A 142 2.72 -19.74 -26.59
CA GLU A 142 2.97 -21.09 -27.14
C GLU A 142 4.03 -21.73 -26.21
N GLY A 143 3.90 -22.82 -25.47
CA GLY A 143 2.95 -23.93 -25.42
C GLY A 143 3.72 -25.23 -25.56
N ILE A 144 3.91 -26.05 -24.50
CA ILE A 144 4.01 -27.52 -24.58
C ILE A 144 3.51 -28.14 -23.26
N VAL A 145 2.25 -28.58 -23.24
CA VAL A 145 1.81 -29.71 -22.41
C VAL A 145 1.50 -30.85 -23.39
N LYS A 146 2.12 -32.00 -23.15
CA LYS A 146 1.85 -33.26 -23.85
C LYS A 146 0.71 -34.03 -23.17
N THR A 147 0.25 -35.06 -23.89
CA THR A 147 -0.66 -36.19 -23.57
C THR A 147 -2.15 -36.00 -23.98
N PRO A 148 -2.85 -37.07 -24.42
CA PRO A 148 -3.31 -37.17 -25.82
C PRO A 148 -4.79 -37.59 -25.95
N GLU A 149 -5.29 -37.60 -27.19
CA GLU A 149 -6.54 -38.25 -27.65
C GLU A 149 -7.83 -37.62 -27.08
N GLU A 150 -8.87 -37.33 -27.85
CA GLU A 150 -9.52 -38.15 -28.86
C GLU A 150 -10.54 -37.29 -29.62
N SER A 151 -10.66 -37.48 -30.95
CA SER A 151 -11.86 -37.23 -31.81
C SER A 151 -12.41 -35.80 -31.93
N THR A 152 -12.94 -35.29 -33.05
CA THR A 152 -13.16 -35.71 -34.45
C THR A 152 -13.71 -34.46 -35.17
N SER A 153 -13.39 -34.31 -36.47
CA SER A 153 -14.19 -33.79 -37.61
C SER A 153 -15.29 -32.73 -37.34
N SER A 154 -15.45 -31.61 -38.05
CA SER A 154 -15.43 -31.32 -39.50
C SER A 154 -15.56 -29.79 -39.68
N GLN A 155 -14.79 -29.15 -40.57
CA GLN A 155 -15.22 -28.50 -41.82
C GLN A 155 -16.47 -27.59 -41.81
N ASP A 156 -16.27 -26.32 -42.20
CA ASP A 156 -16.91 -25.61 -43.34
C ASP A 156 -16.23 -24.21 -43.45
N VAL A 157 -15.27 -23.96 -44.34
CA VAL A 157 -15.41 -23.38 -45.71
C VAL A 157 -16.50 -22.31 -45.83
N ILE A 158 -16.15 -21.03 -46.06
CA ILE A 158 -16.44 -20.24 -47.29
C ILE A 158 -15.45 -19.05 -47.42
N ASP A 159 -14.87 -18.94 -48.61
CA ASP A 159 -14.04 -17.89 -49.21
C ASP A 159 -14.66 -16.47 -49.25
N SER A 160 -13.81 -15.42 -49.30
CA SER A 160 -13.72 -14.53 -50.48
C SER A 160 -12.71 -13.37 -50.32
N LYS A 161 -11.55 -13.54 -50.98
CA LYS A 161 -10.97 -12.71 -52.06
C LYS A 161 -10.94 -11.16 -51.94
N THR A 162 -9.72 -10.67 -51.67
CA THR A 162 -8.91 -9.71 -52.46
C THR A 162 -9.55 -8.48 -53.13
N ALA A 163 -9.03 -7.28 -52.80
CA ALA A 163 -8.70 -6.25 -53.80
C ALA A 163 -7.59 -5.31 -53.27
N ALA A 164 -6.50 -5.20 -54.04
CA ALA A 164 -5.50 -4.15 -53.94
C ALA A 164 -5.91 -2.95 -54.83
N GLY A 165 -5.45 -1.74 -54.50
CA GLY A 165 -5.62 -0.56 -55.35
C GLY A 165 -4.95 0.68 -54.78
N ASP A 166 -3.98 1.20 -55.52
CA ASP A 166 -3.11 2.36 -55.27
C ASP A 166 -3.82 3.71 -55.06
N GLY A 167 -3.09 4.68 -54.49
CA GLY A 167 -3.44 6.10 -54.57
C GLY A 167 -2.44 7.02 -53.89
N ALA A 168 -1.47 7.52 -54.64
CA ALA A 168 -0.54 8.59 -54.26
C ALA A 168 -1.24 9.96 -54.15
N GLY A 169 -0.75 10.85 -53.29
CA GLY A 169 -1.26 12.23 -53.22
C GLY A 169 -0.53 13.18 -52.26
N ALA A 170 0.48 13.86 -52.81
CA ALA A 170 0.87 15.26 -52.56
C ALA A 170 1.44 15.71 -51.19
N ILE A 171 2.67 16.20 -51.32
CA ILE A 171 3.46 17.04 -50.41
C ILE A 171 3.02 18.49 -50.64
N ASN A 172 2.95 19.33 -49.59
CA ASN A 172 3.50 20.68 -49.67
C ASN A 172 3.88 21.27 -48.30
N PRO A 173 4.98 22.06 -48.23
CA PRO A 173 5.58 22.56 -47.00
C PRO A 173 5.30 24.05 -46.74
N GLY A 174 5.44 24.46 -45.48
CA GLY A 174 5.75 25.84 -45.10
C GLY A 174 4.68 26.53 -44.25
N ASP A 175 5.00 26.75 -42.97
CA ASP A 175 4.96 28.11 -42.42
C ASP A 175 5.90 28.19 -41.21
N ASN A 176 6.70 29.26 -41.16
CA ASN A 176 7.69 29.56 -40.13
C ASN A 176 7.23 30.79 -39.34
N GLY A 177 7.08 30.62 -38.02
CA GLY A 177 7.32 31.67 -37.02
C GLY A 177 6.21 31.85 -35.96
N PRO A 178 6.48 32.53 -34.82
CA PRO A 178 7.77 33.00 -34.30
C PRO A 178 8.18 32.34 -32.97
N VAL A 179 9.47 32.45 -32.67
CA VAL A 179 10.12 32.06 -31.42
C VAL A 179 9.64 32.96 -30.28
N ALA A 180 8.94 32.39 -29.29
CA ALA A 180 8.60 33.08 -28.05
C ALA A 180 9.71 32.86 -27.01
N GLN A 181 10.29 33.96 -26.53
CA GLN A 181 11.30 34.01 -25.47
C GLN A 181 10.75 33.46 -24.15
N ALA A 182 11.57 32.69 -23.45
CA ALA A 182 11.27 32.15 -22.12
C ALA A 182 11.35 33.24 -21.04
N ASP A 183 10.29 33.37 -20.25
CA ASP A 183 10.22 34.14 -19.00
C ASP A 183 10.95 33.37 -17.87
N PRO A 184 11.87 33.97 -17.10
CA PRO A 184 12.69 33.24 -16.12
C PRO A 184 11.95 32.79 -14.84
N ASN A 185 10.66 33.10 -14.67
CA ASN A 185 9.96 32.93 -13.38
C ASN A 185 8.87 31.84 -13.34
N ASN A 186 8.95 30.83 -14.21
CA ASN A 186 8.03 29.68 -14.15
C ASN A 186 8.79 28.36 -13.97
N ALA A 187 9.40 28.18 -12.81
CA ALA A 187 9.73 26.85 -12.29
C ALA A 187 8.54 26.36 -11.45
N ASP A 188 8.17 25.09 -11.59
CA ASP A 188 7.11 24.38 -10.84
C ASP A 188 5.70 24.28 -11.45
N LYS A 189 5.59 24.21 -12.78
CA LYS A 189 4.50 23.46 -13.42
C LYS A 189 5.03 22.63 -14.58
N GLN A 190 5.53 21.44 -14.28
CA GLN A 190 5.73 20.41 -15.29
C GLN A 190 4.36 19.80 -15.59
N GLU A 191 3.63 20.43 -16.51
CA GLU A 191 2.41 19.87 -17.10
C GLU A 191 2.75 18.61 -17.91
N ASP A 192 1.93 17.59 -17.71
CA ASP A 192 2.01 16.25 -18.29
C ASP A 192 2.08 16.31 -19.83
N ASN A 193 3.30 16.23 -20.36
CA ASN A 193 3.54 16.11 -21.79
C ASN A 193 3.80 14.63 -22.12
N PRO A 194 2.91 13.94 -22.85
CA PRO A 194 3.05 12.51 -23.18
C PRO A 194 4.24 12.19 -24.09
N ALA A 195 4.97 13.21 -24.58
CA ALA A 195 6.22 13.02 -25.33
C ALA A 195 7.46 12.84 -24.44
N GLN A 196 7.37 13.13 -23.14
CA GLN A 196 8.45 12.85 -22.19
C GLN A 196 8.22 11.47 -21.60
N GLY A 197 9.24 10.60 -21.67
CA GLY A 197 9.21 9.31 -21.00
C GLY A 197 8.89 9.45 -19.50
N PRO A 198 8.66 8.33 -18.79
CA PRO A 198 8.24 8.37 -17.38
C PRO A 198 9.17 9.28 -16.56
N VAL A 199 8.60 10.06 -15.64
CA VAL A 199 9.34 11.02 -14.83
C VAL A 199 10.39 10.29 -13.98
N ARG A 200 11.65 10.69 -14.08
CA ARG A 200 12.81 10.07 -13.42
C ARG A 200 13.48 11.04 -12.43
N PRO A 201 12.88 11.32 -11.25
CA PRO A 201 13.33 12.39 -10.37
C PRO A 201 14.75 12.17 -9.79
N LEU A 202 15.14 10.92 -9.56
CA LEU A 202 16.45 10.58 -8.98
C LEU A 202 17.51 10.10 -10.00
N ALA A 203 17.19 9.98 -11.29
CA ALA A 203 18.10 9.35 -12.25
C ALA A 203 19.48 10.03 -12.34
N LYS A 204 19.52 11.36 -12.32
CA LYS A 204 20.79 12.10 -12.37
C LYS A 204 21.67 11.79 -11.15
N GLU A 205 21.07 11.80 -9.97
CA GLU A 205 21.76 11.57 -8.70
C GLU A 205 22.25 10.12 -8.60
N LEU A 206 21.37 9.14 -8.82
CA LEU A 206 21.72 7.72 -8.72
C LEU A 206 22.75 7.29 -9.77
N LYS A 207 22.71 7.86 -10.98
CA LYS A 207 23.73 7.59 -12.00
C LYS A 207 25.11 8.13 -11.61
N GLN A 208 25.18 9.22 -10.85
CA GLN A 208 26.45 9.81 -10.41
C GLN A 208 26.95 9.21 -9.09
N ALA A 209 26.06 8.63 -8.29
CA ALA A 209 26.41 7.98 -7.04
C ALA A 209 27.31 6.75 -7.26
N GLY A 210 28.37 6.65 -6.45
CA GLY A 210 29.21 5.44 -6.37
C GLY A 210 28.57 4.32 -5.55
N LEU A 211 27.78 4.70 -4.54
CA LEU A 211 26.96 3.83 -3.70
C LEU A 211 25.53 4.37 -3.68
N ILE A 212 24.56 3.52 -4.00
CA ILE A 212 23.13 3.83 -3.87
C ILE A 212 22.68 3.39 -2.47
N GLU A 213 22.43 4.35 -1.59
CA GLU A 213 21.87 4.09 -0.26
C GLU A 213 20.34 4.15 -0.32
N VAL A 214 19.69 3.01 -0.12
CA VAL A 214 18.23 2.91 -0.10
C VAL A 214 17.72 3.28 1.29
N SER A 215 16.96 4.37 1.35
CA SER A 215 16.27 4.89 2.53
C SER A 215 14.75 4.73 2.38
N ASP A 216 14.00 4.94 3.46
CA ASP A 216 12.54 4.87 3.42
C ASP A 216 11.94 5.93 2.47
N GLU A 217 12.57 7.10 2.36
CA GLU A 217 12.12 8.22 1.54
C GLU A 217 12.39 8.03 0.05
N ASN A 218 13.50 7.39 -0.31
CA ASN A 218 13.89 7.19 -1.70
C ASN A 218 13.53 5.80 -2.24
N TYR A 219 13.01 4.91 -1.39
CA TYR A 219 12.75 3.50 -1.70
C TYR A 219 12.01 3.31 -3.03
N ASN A 220 10.85 3.95 -3.20
CA ASN A 220 10.03 3.73 -4.40
C ASN A 220 10.72 4.25 -5.67
N TYR A 221 11.42 5.38 -5.59
CA TYR A 221 12.16 5.94 -6.71
C TYR A 221 13.35 5.07 -7.11
N VAL A 222 14.12 4.57 -6.13
CA VAL A 222 15.23 3.63 -6.41
C VAL A 222 14.69 2.35 -7.03
N MET A 223 13.63 1.76 -6.47
CA MET A 223 13.03 0.55 -7.01
C MET A 223 12.51 0.75 -8.43
N SER A 224 11.80 1.85 -8.70
CA SER A 224 11.33 2.20 -10.04
C SER A 224 12.50 2.30 -11.03
N GLU A 225 13.59 2.98 -10.65
CA GLU A 225 14.79 3.09 -11.47
C GLU A 225 15.45 1.72 -11.75
N LEU A 226 15.55 0.85 -10.74
CA LEU A 226 16.17 -0.47 -10.89
C LEU A 226 15.32 -1.44 -11.71
N TYR A 227 13.99 -1.40 -11.60
CA TYR A 227 13.10 -2.28 -12.34
C TYR A 227 12.80 -1.79 -13.76
N VAL A 228 12.78 -0.49 -14.01
CA VAL A 228 12.50 0.08 -15.35
C VAL A 228 13.77 0.36 -16.15
N PHE A 229 14.84 0.81 -15.50
CA PHE A 229 16.07 1.30 -16.14
C PHE A 229 17.33 0.57 -15.67
N LEU A 230 17.23 -0.73 -15.40
CA LEU A 230 18.30 -1.56 -14.82
C LEU A 230 19.68 -1.35 -15.47
N ASP A 231 19.74 -1.26 -16.80
CA ASP A 231 21.00 -1.14 -17.54
C ASP A 231 21.84 0.08 -17.16
N ASP A 232 21.20 1.15 -16.65
CA ASP A 232 21.89 2.34 -16.15
C ASP A 232 22.64 2.11 -14.83
N TYR A 233 22.31 1.03 -14.12
CA TYR A 233 22.73 0.79 -12.73
C TYR A 233 23.57 -0.47 -12.53
N ILE A 234 23.76 -1.29 -13.57
CA ILE A 234 24.59 -2.49 -13.50
C ILE A 234 26.02 -2.12 -13.08
N GLY A 235 26.56 -2.86 -12.11
CA GLY A 235 27.91 -2.67 -11.58
C GLY A 235 28.03 -1.64 -10.46
N LYS A 236 26.97 -0.88 -10.15
CA LYS A 236 26.97 0.04 -9.01
C LYS A 236 26.82 -0.70 -7.69
N GLU A 237 27.39 -0.13 -6.63
CA GLU A 237 27.12 -0.60 -5.27
C GLU A 237 25.75 -0.11 -4.79
N ILE A 238 25.08 -0.94 -4.00
CA ILE A 238 23.80 -0.64 -3.36
C ILE A 238 23.82 -1.14 -1.91
N THR A 239 23.22 -0.37 -1.01
CA THR A 239 22.92 -0.78 0.36
C THR A 239 21.42 -0.65 0.63
N ILE A 240 20.81 -1.71 1.16
CA ILE A 240 19.37 -1.76 1.45
C ILE A 240 19.09 -2.47 2.77
N LEU A 241 18.22 -1.88 3.58
CA LEU A 241 17.64 -2.50 4.77
C LEU A 241 16.33 -3.19 4.41
N GLY A 242 16.16 -4.43 4.86
CA GLY A 242 14.93 -5.19 4.72
C GLY A 242 14.94 -6.44 5.57
N PHE A 243 13.85 -7.20 5.54
CA PHE A 243 13.84 -8.55 6.09
C PHE A 243 14.08 -9.59 5.00
N VAL A 244 14.65 -10.72 5.43
CA VAL A 244 14.92 -11.88 4.58
C VAL A 244 13.60 -12.55 4.20
N ASP A 245 13.28 -12.58 2.92
CA ASP A 245 12.24 -13.43 2.36
C ASP A 245 12.87 -14.65 1.70
N LYS A 246 12.34 -15.83 2.04
CA LYS A 246 12.70 -17.10 1.41
C LYS A 246 11.44 -17.62 0.74
N ASP A 247 11.50 -17.71 -0.58
CA ASP A 247 10.45 -18.24 -1.45
C ASP A 247 10.99 -19.48 -2.16
N ASP A 248 10.15 -20.52 -2.30
CA ASP A 248 10.53 -21.79 -2.91
C ASP A 248 10.89 -21.67 -4.40
N SER A 249 10.51 -20.55 -5.04
CA SER A 249 10.90 -20.23 -6.42
C SER A 249 12.32 -19.68 -6.56
N PHE A 250 12.99 -19.33 -5.47
CA PHE A 250 14.38 -18.86 -5.50
C PHE A 250 15.39 -20.00 -5.62
N MET A 251 16.55 -19.71 -6.21
CA MET A 251 17.68 -20.63 -6.19
C MET A 251 18.21 -20.82 -4.76
N PRO A 252 18.91 -21.93 -4.44
CA PRO A 252 19.41 -22.19 -3.08
C PRO A 252 20.33 -21.09 -2.50
N ASN A 253 21.07 -20.40 -3.36
CA ASN A 253 21.94 -19.27 -3.00
C ASN A 253 21.23 -17.91 -3.12
N GLN A 254 19.89 -17.88 -3.18
CA GLN A 254 19.11 -16.66 -3.30
C GLN A 254 18.16 -16.45 -2.12
N PHE A 255 17.93 -15.20 -1.79
CA PHE A 255 16.88 -14.74 -0.89
C PHE A 255 16.37 -13.37 -1.33
N GLY A 256 15.18 -12.97 -0.93
CA GLY A 256 14.67 -11.62 -1.12
C GLY A 256 15.07 -10.72 0.05
N VAL A 257 15.55 -9.50 -0.21
CA VAL A 257 15.58 -8.45 0.81
C VAL A 257 14.37 -7.55 0.58
N ALA A 258 13.41 -7.58 1.50
CA ALA A 258 12.10 -6.99 1.29
C ALA A 258 11.67 -6.03 2.41
N ARG A 259 10.80 -5.08 2.04
CA ARG A 259 10.04 -4.21 2.93
C ARG A 259 8.57 -4.28 2.54
N TYR A 260 7.67 -4.14 3.50
CA TYR A 260 6.26 -3.98 3.19
C TYR A 260 6.02 -2.56 2.66
N VAL A 261 5.40 -2.46 1.48
CA VAL A 261 5.00 -1.21 0.83
C VAL A 261 3.49 -1.04 1.04
N ILE A 262 3.07 0.08 1.62
CA ILE A 262 1.67 0.39 1.94
C ILE A 262 1.25 1.67 1.23
N THR A 263 0.13 1.64 0.53
CA THR A 263 -0.40 2.84 -0.14
C THR A 263 -1.43 3.54 0.74
N CYS A 264 -2.38 2.80 1.30
CA CYS A 264 -3.46 3.33 2.13
C CYS A 264 -3.51 2.70 3.52
N CYS A 265 -3.35 1.37 3.65
CA CYS A 265 -3.45 0.67 4.94
C CYS A 265 -2.78 -0.70 4.91
N ALA A 266 -2.52 -1.29 6.07
CA ALA A 266 -1.91 -2.63 6.19
C ALA A 266 -2.57 -3.73 5.33
N ALA A 267 -3.87 -3.60 5.01
CA ALA A 267 -4.57 -4.57 4.15
C ALA A 267 -4.11 -4.53 2.68
N ASP A 268 -3.54 -3.42 2.21
CA ASP A 268 -3.00 -3.30 0.85
C ASP A 268 -1.50 -3.60 0.76
N ALA A 269 -0.87 -3.98 1.87
CA ALA A 269 0.57 -4.14 1.95
C ALA A 269 1.09 -5.11 0.89
N THR A 270 2.08 -4.68 0.10
CA THR A 270 2.82 -5.51 -0.86
C THR A 270 4.26 -5.69 -0.42
N LEU A 271 4.89 -6.80 -0.81
CA LEU A 271 6.32 -7.00 -0.53
C LEU A 271 7.10 -6.35 -1.66
N GLY A 272 7.71 -5.20 -1.40
CA GLY A 272 8.68 -4.61 -2.32
C GLY A 272 10.08 -5.05 -1.92
N GLY A 273 10.98 -5.21 -2.89
CA GLY A 273 12.38 -5.54 -2.58
C GLY A 273 13.15 -6.03 -3.79
N LEU A 274 14.29 -6.67 -3.53
CA LEU A 274 15.21 -7.16 -4.56
C LEU A 274 15.61 -8.61 -4.25
N ILE A 275 15.91 -9.37 -5.29
CA ILE A 275 16.55 -10.68 -5.13
C ILE A 275 18.04 -10.45 -4.83
N CYS A 276 18.56 -11.20 -3.87
CA CYS A 276 19.95 -11.21 -3.46
C CYS A 276 20.56 -12.58 -3.76
N GLU A 277 21.74 -12.60 -4.39
CA GLU A 277 22.58 -13.79 -4.52
C GLU A 277 23.66 -13.75 -3.44
N TYR A 278 23.67 -14.77 -2.57
CA TYR A 278 24.56 -14.87 -1.42
C TYR A 278 24.90 -16.33 -1.11
N ASP A 279 26.18 -16.68 -1.08
CA ASP A 279 26.59 -18.08 -0.89
C ASP A 279 26.25 -18.64 0.50
N ASN A 280 26.09 -17.76 1.50
CA ASN A 280 25.79 -18.14 2.88
C ASN A 280 24.32 -17.90 3.25
N THR A 281 23.37 -18.15 2.33
CA THR A 281 21.92 -18.08 2.62
C THR A 281 21.49 -19.03 3.75
N GLY A 282 22.26 -20.09 4.01
CA GLY A 282 22.02 -21.04 5.10
C GLY A 282 22.09 -20.42 6.50
N SER A 283 22.82 -19.31 6.67
CA SER A 283 22.89 -18.61 7.96
C SER A 283 21.77 -17.60 8.18
N LEU A 284 20.88 -17.41 7.21
CA LEU A 284 19.80 -16.43 7.27
C LEU A 284 18.47 -17.10 7.61
N GLU A 285 17.68 -16.51 8.50
CA GLU A 285 16.34 -16.97 8.81
C GLU A 285 15.28 -16.14 8.08
N LYS A 286 14.17 -16.75 7.67
CA LYS A 286 13.06 -16.01 7.08
C LYS A 286 12.52 -15.00 8.11
N GLY A 287 12.36 -13.76 7.68
CA GLY A 287 11.93 -12.64 8.49
C GLY A 287 12.99 -11.96 9.34
N GLN A 288 14.23 -12.46 9.30
CA GLN A 288 15.36 -11.78 9.92
C GLN A 288 15.62 -10.44 9.24
N TRP A 289 15.75 -9.36 10.02
CA TRP A 289 16.14 -8.05 9.51
C TRP A 289 17.63 -8.00 9.22
N VAL A 290 17.96 -7.53 8.02
CA VAL A 290 19.34 -7.47 7.53
C VAL A 290 19.59 -6.18 6.75
N THR A 291 20.81 -5.69 6.85
CA THR A 291 21.36 -4.68 5.95
C THR A 291 22.21 -5.38 4.92
N VAL A 292 21.79 -5.34 3.66
CA VAL A 292 22.49 -5.95 2.53
C VAL A 292 23.28 -4.89 1.81
N LYS A 293 24.57 -5.13 1.62
CA LYS A 293 25.43 -4.38 0.70
C LYS A 293 25.89 -5.30 -0.43
N GLY A 294 25.87 -4.80 -1.66
CA GLY A 294 26.37 -5.57 -2.80
C GLY A 294 26.40 -4.79 -4.10
N THR A 295 26.59 -5.51 -5.20
CA THR A 295 26.66 -4.94 -6.55
C THR A 295 25.40 -5.30 -7.34
N ILE A 296 24.82 -4.33 -8.02
CA ILE A 296 23.66 -4.53 -8.88
C ILE A 296 24.08 -5.27 -10.15
N LYS A 297 23.35 -6.33 -10.49
CA LYS A 297 23.48 -7.07 -11.75
C LYS A 297 22.12 -7.39 -12.34
N LYS A 298 22.13 -7.77 -13.61
CA LYS A 298 20.97 -8.37 -14.27
C LYS A 298 20.85 -9.84 -13.84
N GLY A 299 19.67 -10.24 -13.42
CA GLY A 299 19.29 -11.63 -13.21
C GLY A 299 17.99 -11.96 -13.93
N THR A 300 17.52 -13.18 -13.74
CA THR A 300 16.28 -13.67 -14.35
C THR A 300 15.43 -14.35 -13.30
N TYR A 301 14.16 -13.96 -13.22
CA TYR A 301 13.15 -14.56 -12.36
C TYR A 301 11.85 -14.68 -13.15
N GLU A 302 11.21 -15.86 -13.13
CA GLU A 302 10.01 -16.15 -13.93
C GLU A 302 10.12 -15.69 -15.42
N GLN A 303 11.31 -15.90 -16.03
CA GLN A 303 11.65 -15.51 -17.41
C GLN A 303 11.70 -13.98 -17.67
N GLN A 304 11.61 -13.16 -16.64
CA GLN A 304 11.77 -11.70 -16.72
C GLN A 304 13.14 -11.27 -16.22
N ASN A 305 13.70 -10.25 -16.87
CA ASN A 305 14.91 -9.60 -16.38
C ASN A 305 14.58 -8.81 -15.12
N VAL A 306 15.28 -9.11 -14.03
CA VAL A 306 15.09 -8.42 -12.75
C VAL A 306 16.44 -7.92 -12.22
N PRO A 307 16.45 -6.79 -11.47
CA PRO A 307 17.60 -6.39 -10.69
C PRO A 307 17.90 -7.44 -9.62
N VAL A 308 19.16 -7.85 -9.54
CA VAL A 308 19.68 -8.75 -8.50
C VAL A 308 20.87 -8.10 -7.82
N ILE A 309 20.93 -8.20 -6.50
CA ILE A 309 22.10 -7.79 -5.72
C ILE A 309 23.04 -8.98 -5.57
N LYS A 310 24.24 -8.89 -6.12
CA LYS A 310 25.33 -9.81 -5.75
C LYS A 310 25.89 -9.35 -4.41
N VAL A 311 25.57 -10.08 -3.35
CA VAL A 311 25.85 -9.65 -1.97
C VAL A 311 27.34 -9.71 -1.66
N THR A 312 27.88 -8.62 -1.13
CA THR A 312 29.26 -8.52 -0.63
C THR A 312 29.32 -8.46 0.89
N SER A 313 28.28 -7.91 1.54
CA SER A 313 28.09 -7.94 2.99
C SER A 313 26.60 -8.10 3.32
N CYS A 314 26.29 -8.89 4.35
CA CYS A 314 24.96 -9.05 4.89
C CYS A 314 25.06 -9.04 6.42
N GLU A 315 24.57 -7.98 7.04
CA GLU A 315 24.69 -7.76 8.48
C GLU A 315 23.31 -7.84 9.14
N ASN A 316 23.25 -8.44 10.33
CA ASN A 316 22.02 -8.48 11.10
C ASN A 316 21.64 -7.06 11.55
N SER A 317 20.35 -6.73 11.46
CA SER A 317 19.82 -5.43 11.88
C SER A 317 18.62 -5.64 12.80
N GLU A 318 18.32 -4.65 13.62
CA GLU A 318 17.02 -4.58 14.30
C GLU A 318 15.93 -4.14 13.31
N GLN A 319 14.69 -4.54 13.61
CA GLN A 319 13.52 -4.01 12.90
C GLN A 319 13.44 -2.50 13.13
N PRO A 320 13.36 -1.68 12.06
CA PRO A 320 13.19 -0.24 12.22
C PRO A 320 11.82 0.07 12.86
N GLN A 321 11.75 1.21 13.56
CA GLN A 321 10.52 1.66 14.21
C GLN A 321 9.31 1.70 13.26
N ASN A 322 9.56 2.10 12.01
CA ASN A 322 8.61 1.97 10.93
C ASN A 322 9.01 0.80 10.00
N PRO A 323 8.28 -0.33 10.04
CA PRO A 323 8.56 -1.47 9.16
C PRO A 323 8.06 -1.26 7.72
N TYR A 324 7.35 -0.17 7.44
CA TYR A 324 6.65 0.08 6.18
C TYR A 324 7.28 1.19 5.34
N ILE A 325 7.23 0.99 4.03
CA ILE A 325 7.51 2.00 3.02
C ILE A 325 6.18 2.59 2.54
N TYR A 326 6.11 3.92 2.46
CA TYR A 326 4.99 4.62 1.84
C TYR A 326 5.48 5.29 0.55
N PRO A 327 5.03 4.82 -0.63
CA PRO A 327 5.43 5.42 -1.90
C PRO A 327 5.13 6.92 -1.95
N ARG A 328 6.05 7.68 -2.54
CA ARG A 328 5.87 9.10 -2.84
C ARG A 328 5.70 9.26 -4.35
N TYR A 329 4.76 10.10 -4.75
CA TYR A 329 4.46 10.43 -6.14
C TYR A 329 4.53 11.92 -6.32
#